data_AF-A0A0F9EYR5-F1
#
_entry.id   AF-A0A0F9EYR5-F1
#
_cell.length_a   1.000
_cell.length_b   1.000
_cell.length_c   1.000
_cell.angle_alpha   90.00
_cell.angle_beta   90.00
_cell.angle_gamma   90.00
#
_symmetry.space_group_name_H-M   'P 1'
#
loop_
_entity.id
_entity.type
_entity.pdbx_description
1 polymer ?
#
loop_
_entity_poly.entity_id
_entity_poly.type
_entity_poly.pdbx_seq_one_letter_code
_entity_poly.pdbx_strand_id
1 'polypeptide(L)'
;MGYILPGGRLSRYGDSLISANTTQTVMAKPLIGNSLVGTQGRIASARSVTAAANISRTAPTFNDPRYTFTTLSIPTDLRTLNGLYRFFDDTDPLVGNAIRLHCEFPLSRISMKTIGDSVIQRHYEDMWERIQMDKLLFDIGLEYWRIGNVFPYGAWNVDDMMWEQFVILNPDYVTVEGTYLNQRPFIKLQPDEHLKKIVTTGQPKFLYEQL
;
A
#
# COMPACT_ATOMS: atom_id res chain seq x y z
N MET A 1 35.63 -24.53 8.82
CA MET A 1 35.53 -25.70 9.72
C MET A 1 34.06 -25.98 9.95
N GLY A 2 33.53 -26.98 9.24
CA GLY A 2 32.14 -27.43 9.37
C GLY A 2 32.15 -28.90 9.74
N TYR A 3 31.16 -29.33 10.50
CA TYR A 3 30.85 -30.74 10.70
C TYR A 3 29.34 -30.92 10.67
N ILE A 4 28.89 -31.68 9.67
CA ILE A 4 27.56 -32.27 9.58
C ILE A 4 27.76 -33.73 10.02
N LEU A 5 26.97 -34.18 11.00
CA LEU A 5 26.85 -35.61 11.31
C LEU A 5 25.48 -36.14 10.87
N PRO A 6 25.44 -37.43 10.45
CA PRO A 6 24.40 -37.98 9.61
C PRO A 6 23.34 -38.73 10.42
N GLY A 7 22.12 -38.78 9.90
CA GLY A 7 21.13 -39.79 10.28
C GLY A 7 20.32 -39.50 11.54
N GLY A 8 19.18 -38.84 11.36
CA GLY A 8 18.11 -38.79 12.35
C GLY A 8 16.75 -38.76 11.64
N ARG A 9 16.13 -39.93 11.47
CA ARG A 9 14.75 -40.04 10.97
C ARG A 9 13.80 -39.48 12.03
N LEU A 10 13.04 -38.45 11.69
CA LEU A 10 11.78 -38.15 12.37
C LEU A 10 10.64 -38.67 11.49
N SER A 11 9.88 -39.59 12.09
CA SER A 11 8.84 -40.39 11.47
C SER A 11 7.46 -39.79 11.73
N ARG A 12 6.70 -39.62 10.65
CA ARG A 12 5.22 -39.69 10.50
C ARG A 12 4.34 -38.56 11.05
N TYR A 13 3.69 -37.87 10.11
CA TYR A 13 2.21 -37.87 9.98
C TYR A 13 1.87 -37.56 8.51
N GLY A 14 1.23 -38.49 7.77
CA GLY A 14 0.66 -38.18 6.45
C GLY A 14 1.06 -39.02 5.24
N ASP A 15 1.70 -40.18 5.40
CA ASP A 15 1.88 -41.12 4.28
C ASP A 15 0.61 -41.95 4.04
N SER A 16 -0.18 -41.56 3.04
CA SER A 16 -0.88 -42.49 2.17
C SER A 16 -1.17 -41.86 0.80
N LEU A 17 -0.19 -41.96 -0.09
CA LEU A 17 -0.43 -41.94 -1.53
C LEU A 17 -1.10 -43.27 -1.92
N ILE A 18 -2.35 -43.22 -2.38
CA ILE A 18 -2.98 -44.29 -3.17
C ILE A 18 -3.44 -43.72 -4.51
N SER A 19 -2.54 -43.84 -5.48
CA SER A 19 -2.71 -44.35 -6.85
C SER A 19 -4.11 -44.42 -7.50
N ALA A 20 -4.21 -43.71 -8.62
CA ALA A 20 -4.71 -44.11 -9.96
C ALA A 20 -6.19 -44.50 -10.22
N ASN A 21 -6.71 -43.80 -11.24
CA ASN A 21 -7.71 -44.19 -12.25
C ASN A 21 -9.16 -44.43 -11.81
N THR A 22 -10.06 -43.55 -12.26
CA THR A 22 -11.09 -43.85 -13.28
C THR A 22 -12.06 -42.67 -13.39
N THR A 23 -11.98 -41.94 -14.50
CA THR A 23 -13.02 -40.99 -14.93
C THR A 23 -14.25 -41.78 -15.35
N GLN A 24 -15.26 -41.89 -14.48
CA GLN A 24 -16.60 -42.32 -14.86
C GLN A 24 -17.49 -41.09 -14.96
N THR A 25 -17.62 -40.59 -16.19
CA THR A 25 -18.66 -39.67 -16.63
C THR A 25 -19.98 -40.44 -16.66
N VAL A 26 -20.85 -40.23 -15.68
CA VAL A 26 -22.23 -40.75 -15.72
C VAL A 26 -23.18 -39.60 -15.99
N MET A 27 -23.85 -39.74 -17.13
CA MET A 27 -24.87 -38.88 -17.72
C MET A 27 -26.03 -38.58 -16.75
N ALA A 28 -26.34 -37.30 -16.55
CA ALA A 28 -27.60 -36.86 -15.95
C ALA A 28 -28.60 -36.53 -17.07
N LYS A 29 -29.68 -37.31 -17.16
CA LYS A 29 -30.82 -37.09 -18.06
C LYS A 29 -31.86 -36.22 -17.34
N PRO A 30 -32.33 -35.09 -17.90
CA PRO A 30 -33.38 -34.30 -17.27
C PRO A 30 -34.75 -34.94 -17.53
N LEU A 31 -35.52 -35.17 -16.46
CA LEU A 31 -36.92 -35.62 -16.52
C LEU A 31 -37.83 -34.43 -16.19
N ILE A 32 -38.49 -33.90 -17.23
CA ILE A 32 -39.57 -32.91 -17.15
C ILE A 32 -40.87 -33.62 -17.51
N GLY A 33 -41.90 -33.46 -16.67
CA GLY A 33 -43.32 -33.51 -17.05
C GLY A 33 -44.00 -34.89 -17.04
N ASN A 34 -44.84 -35.15 -16.04
CA ASN A 34 -46.30 -35.20 -16.25
C ASN A 34 -47.07 -35.38 -14.94
N SER A 35 -48.18 -34.67 -14.88
CA SER A 35 -49.08 -34.50 -13.75
C SER A 35 -50.25 -35.50 -13.75
N LEU A 36 -50.88 -35.63 -12.57
CA LEU A 36 -52.31 -35.91 -12.32
C LEU A 36 -52.80 -37.38 -12.13
N VAL A 37 -53.46 -37.56 -10.97
CA VAL A 37 -54.68 -38.36 -10.67
C VAL A 37 -54.53 -39.75 -10.01
N GLY A 38 -55.22 -39.92 -8.87
CA GLY A 38 -55.62 -41.22 -8.26
C GLY A 38 -55.32 -41.35 -6.75
N THR A 39 -56.12 -40.81 -5.82
CA THR A 39 -57.30 -41.42 -5.16
C THR A 39 -56.98 -42.45 -4.04
N GLN A 40 -57.28 -42.00 -2.79
CA GLN A 40 -57.71 -42.72 -1.57
C GLN A 40 -56.78 -43.67 -0.77
N GLY A 41 -56.42 -43.19 0.44
CA GLY A 41 -57.01 -43.68 1.69
C GLY A 41 -56.37 -44.88 2.40
N ARG A 42 -55.61 -44.62 3.47
CA ARG A 42 -55.75 -45.27 4.80
C ARG A 42 -54.77 -44.71 5.84
N ILE A 43 -55.32 -44.36 7.01
CA ILE A 43 -54.64 -43.88 8.21
C ILE A 43 -54.12 -45.09 9.02
N ALA A 44 -52.99 -44.87 9.72
CA ALA A 44 -52.47 -45.58 10.89
C ALA A 44 -51.19 -46.43 10.69
N SER A 45 -50.03 -45.81 10.98
CA SER A 45 -49.25 -46.21 12.15
C SER A 45 -48.29 -45.07 12.51
N ALA A 46 -48.44 -44.56 13.74
CA ALA A 46 -47.57 -43.55 14.30
C ALA A 46 -46.16 -44.14 14.47
N ARG A 47 -45.28 -43.86 13.51
CA ARG A 47 -43.84 -43.95 13.75
C ARG A 47 -43.39 -42.64 14.37
N SER A 48 -43.03 -42.72 15.65
CA SER A 48 -42.21 -41.75 16.35
C SER A 48 -40.97 -41.42 15.52
N VAL A 49 -41.05 -40.39 14.69
CA VAL A 49 -39.87 -39.75 14.09
C VAL A 49 -39.41 -38.73 15.11
N THR A 50 -38.55 -39.16 16.03
CA THR A 50 -37.65 -38.24 16.72
C THR A 50 -36.80 -37.63 15.61
N ALA A 51 -37.15 -36.42 15.18
CA ALA A 51 -36.39 -35.64 14.24
C ALA A 51 -35.05 -35.32 14.91
N ALA A 52 -34.05 -36.18 14.70
CA ALA A 52 -32.66 -35.81 14.87
C ALA A 52 -32.40 -34.72 13.84
N ALA A 53 -32.51 -33.46 14.27
CA ALA A 53 -32.08 -32.32 13.50
C ALA A 53 -30.59 -32.53 13.20
N ASN A 54 -30.28 -32.89 11.96
CA ASN A 54 -28.92 -32.92 11.45
C ASN A 54 -28.39 -31.48 11.47
N ILE A 55 -27.78 -31.07 12.58
CA ILE A 55 -26.99 -29.85 12.65
C ILE A 55 -25.73 -30.11 11.84
N SER A 56 -25.81 -29.85 10.53
CA SER A 56 -24.65 -29.80 9.66
C SER A 56 -23.78 -28.64 10.11
N ARG A 57 -22.79 -28.93 10.97
CA ARG A 57 -21.73 -28.00 11.31
C ARG A 57 -20.77 -27.96 10.13
N THR A 58 -21.10 -27.20 9.10
CA THR A 58 -20.13 -26.87 8.06
C THR A 58 -18.98 -26.14 8.75
N ALA A 59 -17.74 -26.61 8.53
CA ALA A 59 -16.58 -25.91 9.06
C ALA A 59 -16.62 -24.45 8.57
N PRO A 60 -16.34 -23.46 9.44
CA PRO A 60 -16.30 -22.08 9.01
C PRO A 60 -15.29 -21.97 7.86
N THR A 61 -15.73 -21.40 6.74
CA THR A 61 -14.85 -21.12 5.61
C THR A 61 -13.69 -20.28 6.11
N PHE A 62 -12.47 -20.74 5.88
CA PHE A 62 -11.25 -20.02 6.24
C PHE A 62 -11.25 -18.65 5.56
N ASN A 63 -11.61 -17.61 6.29
CA ASN A 63 -11.70 -16.25 5.80
C ASN A 63 -10.36 -15.57 6.04
N ASP A 64 -9.41 -15.78 5.13
CA ASP A 64 -8.23 -14.93 5.07
C ASP A 64 -8.63 -13.64 4.35
N PRO A 65 -8.53 -12.47 5.02
CA PRO A 65 -8.93 -11.19 4.45
C PRO A 65 -8.21 -10.86 3.14
N ARG A 66 -7.08 -11.50 2.80
CA ARG A 66 -6.38 -11.30 1.52
C ARG A 66 -7.09 -11.92 0.31
N TYR A 67 -7.96 -12.91 0.54
CA TYR A 67 -8.62 -13.69 -0.52
C TYR A 67 -10.14 -13.52 -0.54
N THR A 68 -10.70 -12.71 0.37
CA THR A 68 -12.10 -12.31 0.34
C THR A 68 -12.36 -11.41 -0.87
N PHE A 69 -13.46 -11.66 -1.60
CA PHE A 69 -13.83 -10.92 -2.81
C PHE A 69 -13.89 -9.40 -2.60
N THR A 70 -14.32 -8.93 -1.43
CA THR A 70 -14.36 -7.51 -1.08
C THR A 70 -12.98 -6.89 -1.00
N THR A 71 -11.98 -7.61 -0.48
CA THR A 71 -10.61 -7.11 -0.34
C THR A 71 -9.83 -7.18 -1.64
N LEU A 72 -10.15 -8.15 -2.52
CA LEU A 72 -9.56 -8.26 -3.86
C LEU A 72 -9.80 -7.01 -4.73
N SER A 73 -10.86 -6.24 -4.43
CA SER A 73 -11.16 -4.99 -5.13
C SER A 73 -10.31 -3.80 -4.68
N ILE A 74 -9.58 -3.92 -3.58
CA ILE A 74 -8.74 -2.84 -3.04
C ILE A 74 -7.35 -2.94 -3.69
N PRO A 75 -6.81 -1.84 -4.26
CA PRO A 75 -5.47 -1.86 -4.83
C PRO A 75 -4.42 -2.17 -3.75
N THR A 76 -3.52 -3.11 -4.06
CA THR A 76 -2.41 -3.52 -3.18
C THR A 76 -1.10 -2.82 -3.51
N ASP A 77 -1.00 -2.25 -4.70
CA ASP A 77 0.17 -1.48 -5.14
C ASP A 77 0.14 -0.06 -4.58
N LEU A 78 1.25 0.37 -3.97
CA LEU A 78 1.38 1.68 -3.33
C LEU A 78 1.12 2.83 -4.30
N ARG A 79 1.60 2.72 -5.55
CA ARG A 79 1.41 3.78 -6.54
C ARG A 79 -0.07 3.94 -6.93
N THR A 80 -0.76 2.82 -7.09
CA THR A 80 -2.20 2.82 -7.39
C THR A 80 -3.02 3.36 -6.21
N LEU A 81 -2.61 2.99 -4.99
CA LEU A 81 -3.22 3.44 -3.75
C LEU A 81 -2.99 4.96 -3.52
N ASN A 82 -1.79 5.48 -3.78
CA ASN A 82 -1.51 6.92 -3.74
C ASN A 82 -2.37 7.70 -4.75
N GLY A 83 -2.59 7.13 -5.94
CA GLY A 83 -3.52 7.69 -6.93
C GLY A 83 -4.97 7.76 -6.41
N LEU A 84 -5.40 6.75 -5.66
CA LEU A 84 -6.72 6.74 -5.02
C LEU A 84 -6.85 7.81 -3.92
N TYR A 85 -5.80 8.02 -3.11
CA TYR A 85 -5.80 9.07 -2.09
C TYR A 85 -5.90 10.47 -2.69
N ARG A 86 -5.14 10.74 -3.76
CA ARG A 86 -5.24 12.00 -4.51
C ARG A 86 -6.65 12.19 -5.08
N PHE A 87 -7.24 11.13 -5.63
CA PHE A 87 -8.60 11.17 -6.15
C PHE A 87 -9.64 11.57 -5.08
N PHE A 88 -9.56 11.02 -3.86
CA PHE A 88 -10.49 11.38 -2.79
C PHE A 88 -10.29 12.81 -2.29
N ASP A 89 -9.05 13.29 -2.24
CA ASP A 89 -8.77 14.68 -1.85
C ASP A 89 -9.29 15.69 -2.89
N ASP A 90 -9.19 15.37 -4.18
CA ASP A 90 -9.67 16.23 -5.26
C ASP A 90 -11.20 16.18 -5.47
N THR A 91 -11.84 15.05 -5.14
CA THR A 91 -13.28 14.85 -5.40
C THR A 91 -14.19 15.15 -4.21
N ASP A 92 -13.77 14.85 -2.98
CA ASP A 92 -14.57 15.07 -1.79
C ASP A 92 -14.16 16.39 -1.09
N PRO A 93 -15.02 17.42 -1.14
CA PRO A 93 -14.72 18.71 -0.51
C PRO A 93 -14.61 18.63 1.02
N LEU A 94 -15.25 17.65 1.68
CA LEU A 94 -15.14 17.47 3.12
C LEU A 94 -13.73 16.98 3.49
N VAL A 95 -13.23 16.00 2.74
CA VAL A 95 -11.88 15.43 2.93
C VAL A 95 -10.83 16.50 2.66
N GLY A 96 -10.92 17.18 1.52
CA GLY A 96 -9.95 18.21 1.16
C GLY A 96 -9.91 19.38 2.14
N ASN A 97 -11.06 19.84 2.63
CA ASN A 97 -11.10 20.89 3.65
C ASN A 97 -10.57 20.40 5.00
N ALA A 98 -10.88 19.17 5.42
CA ALA A 98 -10.37 18.61 6.66
C ALA A 98 -8.84 18.56 6.65
N ILE A 99 -8.23 18.11 5.55
CA ILE A 99 -6.77 18.06 5.38
C ILE A 99 -6.18 19.46 5.47
N ARG A 100 -6.73 20.44 4.74
CA ARG A 100 -6.23 21.83 4.76
C ARG A 100 -6.29 22.44 6.15
N LEU A 101 -7.38 22.24 6.89
CA LEU A 101 -7.50 22.72 8.27
C LEU A 101 -6.46 22.09 9.21
N HIS A 102 -6.20 20.79 9.07
CA HIS A 102 -5.18 20.10 9.87
C HIS A 102 -3.76 20.58 9.55
N CYS A 103 -3.51 21.07 8.34
CA CYS A 103 -2.24 21.71 7.97
C CYS A 103 -2.15 23.15 8.49
N GLU A 104 -3.24 23.92 8.38
CA GLU A 104 -3.24 25.36 8.67
C GLU A 104 -3.18 25.67 10.18
N PHE A 105 -3.93 24.94 11.01
CA PHE A 105 -4.00 25.20 12.45
C PHE A 105 -2.64 25.19 13.18
N PRO A 106 -1.76 24.17 13.01
CA PRO A 106 -0.47 24.16 13.69
C PRO A 106 0.51 25.22 13.18
N LEU A 107 0.33 25.71 11.95
CA LEU A 107 1.28 26.63 11.29
C LEU A 107 0.94 28.11 11.50
N SER A 108 -0.23 28.40 12.08
CA SER A 108 -0.75 29.77 12.29
C SER A 108 0.18 30.73 13.04
N ARG A 109 1.13 30.23 13.85
CA ARG A 109 2.08 31.08 14.58
C ARG A 109 3.46 30.45 14.70
N ILE A 110 4.16 30.36 13.57
CA ILE A 110 5.59 30.03 13.55
C ILE A 110 6.42 31.30 13.68
N SER A 111 7.34 31.29 14.63
CA SER A 111 8.32 32.36 14.83
C SER A 111 9.64 31.74 15.22
N MET A 112 10.73 32.23 14.64
CA MET A 112 12.06 31.80 15.09
C MET A 112 12.32 32.30 16.51
N LYS A 113 12.94 31.46 17.31
CA LYS A 113 13.32 31.82 18.67
C LYS A 113 14.45 32.85 18.60
N THR A 114 14.28 33.98 19.28
CA THR A 114 15.31 35.01 19.42
C THR A 114 16.55 34.40 20.09
N ILE A 115 17.69 34.55 19.45
CA ILE A 115 19.01 34.14 19.94
C ILE A 115 19.75 35.39 20.43
N GLY A 116 20.73 35.23 21.32
CA GLY A 116 21.49 36.37 21.88
C GLY A 116 22.28 37.17 20.84
N ASP A 117 22.67 36.54 19.73
CA ASP A 117 23.43 37.16 18.64
C ASP A 117 22.51 37.59 17.49
N SER A 118 22.38 38.90 17.29
CA SER A 118 21.51 39.50 16.27
C SER A 118 21.95 39.23 14.84
N VAL A 119 23.25 39.04 14.60
CA VAL A 119 23.80 38.78 13.25
C VAL A 119 23.40 37.40 12.75
N ILE A 120 23.51 36.38 13.61
CA ILE A 120 23.14 35.00 13.29
C ILE A 120 21.62 34.91 13.08
N GLN A 121 20.85 35.56 13.96
CA GLN A 121 19.40 35.61 13.83
C GLN A 121 18.99 36.22 12.48
N ARG A 122 19.56 37.37 12.09
CA ARG A 122 19.26 38.01 10.82
C ARG A 122 19.61 37.13 9.62
N HIS A 123 20.74 36.42 9.67
CA HIS A 123 21.15 35.51 8.59
C HIS A 123 20.13 34.37 8.38
N TYR A 124 19.60 33.81 9.47
CA TYR A 124 18.54 32.80 9.38
C TYR A 124 17.18 33.39 9.00
N GLU A 125 16.89 34.64 9.36
CA GLU A 125 15.67 35.37 8.93
C GLU A 125 15.69 35.60 7.42
N ASP A 126 16.82 36.08 6.89
CA ASP A 126 17.02 36.27 5.46
C ASP A 126 16.89 34.92 4.70
N MET A 127 17.45 33.83 5.26
CA MET A 127 17.32 32.49 4.68
C MET A 127 15.87 31.96 4.71
N TRP A 128 15.16 32.15 5.83
CA TRP A 128 13.77 31.73 6.01
C TRP A 128 12.85 32.41 4.99
N GLU A 129 13.06 33.70 4.75
CA GLU A 129 12.31 34.49 3.78
C GLU A 129 12.64 34.07 2.33
N ARG A 130 13.91 33.85 2.00
CA ARG A 130 14.34 33.39 0.66
C ARG A 130 13.71 32.05 0.27
N ILE A 131 13.62 31.11 1.21
CA ILE A 131 13.03 29.78 0.98
C ILE A 131 11.50 29.82 0.95
N GLN A 132 10.88 30.87 1.50
CA GLN A 132 9.44 30.91 1.78
C GLN A 132 9.01 29.72 2.65
N MET A 133 9.70 29.54 3.77
CA MET A 133 9.56 28.36 4.64
C MET A 133 8.11 28.13 5.11
N ASP A 134 7.32 29.19 5.30
CA ASP A 134 5.91 29.09 5.71
C ASP A 134 5.08 28.29 4.69
N LYS A 135 5.28 28.60 3.40
CA LYS A 135 4.62 27.90 2.29
C LYS A 135 5.14 26.47 2.18
N LEU A 136 6.45 26.29 2.26
CA LEU A 136 7.06 24.97 2.20
C LEU A 136 6.52 24.04 3.29
N LEU A 137 6.42 24.53 4.52
CA LEU A 137 5.93 23.74 5.64
C LEU A 137 4.45 23.37 5.49
N PHE A 138 3.66 24.29 4.92
CA PHE A 138 2.28 24.00 4.53
C PHE A 138 2.20 22.91 3.46
N ASP A 139 2.99 23.02 2.39
CA ASP A 139 3.03 22.05 1.30
C ASP A 139 3.50 20.66 1.79
N ILE A 140 4.47 20.62 2.72
CA ILE A 140 4.91 19.38 3.40
C ILE A 140 3.76 18.77 4.20
N GLY A 141 3.04 19.58 4.96
CA GLY A 141 1.88 19.14 5.72
C GLY A 141 0.82 18.53 4.80
N LEU A 142 0.52 19.19 3.69
CA LEU A 142 -0.49 18.76 2.73
C LEU A 142 -0.14 17.38 2.15
N GLU A 143 1.07 17.20 1.64
CA GLU A 143 1.51 15.91 1.09
C GLU A 143 1.57 14.81 2.17
N TYR A 144 1.97 15.16 3.40
CA TYR A 144 1.96 14.23 4.52
C TYR A 144 0.55 13.75 4.88
N TRP A 145 -0.42 14.65 4.99
CA TRP A 145 -1.81 14.27 5.32
C TRP A 145 -2.52 13.58 4.15
N ARG A 146 -2.12 13.86 2.91
CA ARG A 146 -2.71 13.27 1.71
C ARG A 146 -2.19 11.85 1.43
N ILE A 147 -0.87 11.63 1.51
CA ILE A 147 -0.22 10.37 1.08
C ILE A 147 0.49 9.66 2.24
N GLY A 148 0.84 10.37 3.31
CA GLY A 148 1.59 9.84 4.45
C GLY A 148 3.11 9.90 4.29
N ASN A 149 3.62 10.12 3.08
CA ASN A 149 5.05 10.18 2.77
C ASN A 149 5.39 11.46 2.03
N VAL A 150 6.48 12.11 2.44
CA VAL A 150 6.98 13.36 1.84
C VAL A 150 8.50 13.36 1.81
N PHE A 151 9.07 13.80 0.70
CA PHE A 151 10.52 13.83 0.48
C PHE A 151 10.97 15.23 0.03
N PRO A 152 11.25 16.15 0.97
CA PRO A 152 11.81 17.45 0.63
C PRO A 152 13.27 17.30 0.21
N TYR A 153 13.62 17.83 -0.96
CA TYR A 153 14.96 17.92 -1.48
C TYR A 153 15.44 19.37 -1.43
N GLY A 154 16.54 19.64 -0.72
CA GLY A 154 17.13 20.97 -0.60
C GLY A 154 18.35 21.14 -1.50
N ALA A 155 18.36 22.21 -2.30
CA ALA A 155 19.54 22.68 -3.02
C ALA A 155 20.39 23.55 -2.11
N TRP A 156 21.61 23.10 -1.83
CA TRP A 156 22.58 23.82 -1.02
C TRP A 156 23.50 24.65 -1.91
N ASN A 157 23.63 25.94 -1.63
CA ASN A 157 24.65 26.79 -2.24
C ASN A 157 25.84 26.94 -1.29
N VAL A 158 27.00 26.53 -1.79
CA VAL A 158 28.27 26.55 -1.04
C VAL A 158 28.81 27.97 -0.86
N ASP A 159 28.57 28.86 -1.84
CA ASP A 159 29.11 30.23 -1.84
C ASP A 159 28.37 31.12 -0.83
N ASP A 160 27.04 31.05 -0.82
CA ASP A 160 26.20 31.81 0.11
C ASP A 160 26.14 31.15 1.51
N MET A 161 26.57 29.89 1.63
CA MET A 161 26.36 29.02 2.81
C MET A 161 24.89 28.99 3.26
N MET A 162 23.97 29.05 2.29
CA MET A 162 22.53 29.06 2.50
C MET A 162 21.85 28.02 1.63
N TRP A 163 20.67 27.58 2.07
CA TRP A 163 19.75 26.84 1.21
C TRP A 163 19.08 27.79 0.23
N GLU A 164 19.13 27.46 -1.06
CA GLU A 164 18.53 28.32 -2.09
C GLU A 164 17.07 27.97 -2.34
N GLN A 165 16.80 26.67 -2.42
CA GLN A 165 15.51 26.17 -2.83
C GLN A 165 15.28 24.79 -2.23
N PHE A 166 14.02 24.53 -1.89
CA PHE A 166 13.55 23.19 -1.61
C PHE A 166 12.48 22.79 -2.62
N VAL A 167 12.50 21.53 -3.02
CA VAL A 167 11.53 20.91 -3.93
C VAL A 167 11.02 19.64 -3.28
N ILE A 168 9.69 19.47 -3.23
CA ILE A 168 9.08 18.23 -2.75
C ILE A 168 9.10 17.23 -3.91
N LEU A 169 9.78 16.09 -3.71
CA LEU A 169 9.81 15.01 -4.68
C LEU A 169 8.53 14.18 -4.60
N ASN A 170 8.02 13.75 -5.75
CA ASN A 170 6.86 12.85 -5.79
C ASN A 170 7.24 11.50 -5.16
N PRO A 171 6.57 11.06 -4.08
CA PRO A 171 6.87 9.81 -3.40
C PRO A 171 6.73 8.57 -4.29
N ASP A 172 5.94 8.64 -5.37
CA ASP A 172 5.76 7.53 -6.31
C ASP A 172 7.07 7.13 -7.03
N TYR A 173 8.03 8.06 -7.13
CA TYR A 173 9.32 7.84 -7.78
C TYR A 173 10.47 7.63 -6.79
N VAL A 174 10.18 7.60 -5.49
CA VAL A 174 11.20 7.43 -4.45
C VAL A 174 11.03 6.06 -3.81
N THR A 175 12.07 5.23 -3.87
CA THR A 175 12.11 3.97 -3.12
C THR A 175 13.18 4.03 -2.05
N VAL A 176 12.77 3.79 -0.81
CA VAL A 176 13.68 3.71 0.34
C VAL A 176 13.94 2.24 0.59
N GLU A 177 15.17 1.79 0.33
CA GLU A 177 15.57 0.42 0.58
C GLU A 177 16.47 0.34 1.82
N GLY A 178 15.99 -0.36 2.84
CA GLY A 178 16.79 -0.82 3.96
C GLY A 178 17.14 -2.28 3.75
N THR A 179 18.43 -2.62 3.69
CA THR A 179 18.85 -4.02 3.69
C THR A 179 19.13 -4.43 5.14
N TYR A 180 18.69 -5.61 5.57
CA TYR A 180 18.99 -6.11 6.94
C TYR A 180 20.48 -6.18 7.28
N LEU A 181 21.34 -6.24 6.25
CA LEU A 181 22.80 -6.24 6.36
C LEU A 181 23.40 -4.82 6.49
N ASN A 182 22.75 -3.81 5.90
CA ASN A 182 23.20 -2.42 5.92
C ASN A 182 22.18 -1.57 6.68
N GLN A 183 22.51 -1.21 7.91
CA GLN A 183 21.67 -0.40 8.81
C GLN A 183 21.41 1.03 8.29
N ARG A 184 22.04 1.44 7.19
CA ARG A 184 21.82 2.73 6.55
C ARG A 184 20.88 2.54 5.36
N PRO A 185 19.62 3.05 5.43
CA PRO A 185 18.73 3.03 4.28
C PRO A 185 19.33 3.92 3.18
N PHE A 186 19.22 3.48 1.93
CA PHE A 186 19.61 4.29 0.79
C PHE A 186 18.37 4.62 -0.06
N ILE A 187 18.32 5.85 -0.53
CA ILE A 187 17.20 6.38 -1.30
C ILE A 187 17.53 6.15 -2.77
N LYS A 188 16.67 5.41 -3.46
CA LYS A 188 16.71 5.25 -4.91
C LYS A 188 15.64 6.14 -5.51
N LEU A 189 16.04 6.97 -6.47
CA LEU A 189 15.12 7.72 -7.30
C LEU A 189 14.90 6.95 -8.60
N GLN A 190 13.65 6.73 -8.98
CA GLN A 190 13.33 6.20 -10.28
C GLN A 190 13.52 7.33 -11.32
N PRO A 191 14.49 7.21 -12.23
CA PRO A 191 14.74 8.28 -13.19
C PRO A 191 13.60 8.33 -14.20
N ASP A 192 13.22 9.55 -14.56
CA ASP A 192 12.23 9.81 -15.59
C ASP A 192 12.70 9.26 -16.95
N GLU A 193 11.74 8.93 -17.83
CA GLU A 193 12.03 8.43 -19.16
C GLU A 193 12.84 9.43 -19.99
N HIS A 194 12.63 10.74 -19.77
CA HIS A 194 13.44 11.78 -20.40
C HIS A 194 14.89 11.73 -19.95
N LEU A 195 15.14 11.56 -18.65
CA LEU A 195 16.49 11.45 -18.09
C LEU A 195 17.19 10.18 -18.60
N LYS A 196 16.46 9.06 -18.67
CA LYS A 196 16.98 7.82 -19.28
C LYS A 196 17.35 8.02 -20.76
N LYS A 197 16.52 8.75 -21.52
CA LYS A 197 16.81 9.09 -22.92
C LYS A 197 18.04 9.97 -23.05
N ILE A 198 18.20 11.01 -22.22
CA ILE A 198 19.37 11.89 -22.25
C ILE A 198 20.65 11.10 -21.97
N VAL A 199 20.64 10.25 -20.93
CA VAL A 199 21.81 9.41 -20.58
C VAL A 199 22.13 8.41 -21.69
N THR A 200 21.11 7.81 -22.32
CA THR A 200 21.32 6.79 -23.38
C THR A 200 21.74 7.42 -24.71
N THR A 201 21.21 8.59 -25.05
CA THR A 201 21.47 9.26 -26.35
C THR A 201 22.67 10.20 -26.30
N GLY A 202 23.09 10.65 -25.11
CA GLY A 202 24.17 11.63 -24.95
C GLY A 202 23.84 13.00 -25.55
N GLN A 203 22.57 13.27 -25.83
CA GLN A 203 22.08 14.52 -26.41
C GLN A 203 20.87 15.01 -25.61
N PRO A 204 20.75 16.31 -25.29
CA PRO A 204 21.67 17.42 -25.55
C PRO A 204 22.84 17.48 -24.54
N LYS A 205 24.05 17.83 -25.02
CA LYS A 205 25.28 17.86 -24.21
C LYS A 205 25.20 18.78 -22.99
N PHE A 206 24.51 19.91 -23.09
CA PHE A 206 24.36 20.86 -21.98
C PHE A 206 23.74 20.22 -20.73
N LEU A 207 22.68 19.42 -20.91
CA LEU A 207 22.03 18.73 -19.79
C LEU A 207 22.83 17.51 -19.33
N TYR A 208 23.54 16.86 -20.25
CA TYR A 208 24.40 15.74 -19.91
C TYR A 208 25.62 16.17 -19.08
N GLU A 209 26.19 17.34 -19.33
CA GLU A 209 27.32 17.89 -18.55
C GLU A 209 26.92 18.40 -17.16
N GLN A 210 25.62 18.57 -16.90
CA GLN A 210 25.08 18.99 -15.60
C GLN A 210 24.67 17.83 -14.68
N LEU A 211 24.63 16.59 -15.21
CA LEU A 211 24.31 15.36 -14.47
C LEU A 211 25.58 14.72 -13.87
#